data_AF-A0A370JWI8-F1
#
_entry.id   AF-A0A370JWI8-F1
#
_cell.length_a   1.000
_cell.length_b   1.000
_cell.length_c   1.000
_cell.angle_alpha   90.00
_cell.angle_beta   90.00
_cell.angle_gamma   90.00
#
_symmetry.space_group_name_H-M   'P 1'
#
loop_
_entity.id
_entity.type
_entity.pdbx_description
1 polymer ?
#
loop_
_entity_poly.entity_id
_entity_poly.type
_entity_poly.pdbx_seq_one_letter_code
_entity_poly.pdbx_strand_id
1 'polypeptide(L)'
;MEFFENLERGVYRKGLFDEEAERWAQELRNEGQGQDKLKSSQFRNYFHEFRRLEDTFDRYKREAGGDEALAWSRLTSQIELLRAKLAYGGRSNGGPLKKLHKFREKMDELLSDAKKSPKHFAAVMLFLEAVLAYFYGLEGKRGGEAPRSPEPQGRRY
;
A
#
# COMPACT_ATOMS: atom_id res chain seq x y z
N MET A 1 -7.55 -3.27 10.57
CA MET A 1 -8.39 -4.12 9.71
C MET A 1 -8.48 -5.56 10.20
N GLU A 2 -9.60 -6.23 9.92
CA GLU A 2 -9.76 -7.68 10.12
C GLU A 2 -9.53 -8.42 8.78
N PHE A 3 -8.46 -9.22 8.72
CA PHE A 3 -8.03 -9.95 7.52
C PHE A 3 -8.63 -11.35 7.42
N PHE A 4 -8.92 -11.98 8.56
CA PHE A 4 -9.26 -13.39 8.62
C PHE A 4 -10.69 -13.58 9.12
N GLU A 5 -11.46 -14.40 8.43
CA GLU A 5 -12.68 -15.00 8.98
C GLU A 5 -12.31 -16.13 9.96
N ASN A 6 -11.19 -16.82 9.70
CA ASN A 6 -10.63 -17.82 10.60
C ASN A 6 -9.09 -17.80 10.55
N LEU A 7 -8.46 -17.23 11.57
CA LEU A 7 -7.00 -17.09 11.65
C LEU A 7 -6.26 -18.44 11.77
N GLU A 8 -6.83 -19.38 12.52
CA GLU A 8 -6.21 -20.69 12.75
C GLU A 8 -6.10 -21.47 11.44
N ARG A 9 -7.19 -21.49 10.67
CA ARG A 9 -7.27 -22.16 9.37
C ARG A 9 -6.72 -21.34 8.21
N GLY A 10 -6.30 -20.08 8.45
CA GLY A 10 -5.79 -19.19 7.40
C GLY A 10 -6.85 -18.78 6.38
N VAL A 11 -8.13 -18.74 6.78
CA VAL A 11 -9.24 -18.36 5.89
C VAL A 11 -9.42 -16.85 5.95
N TYR A 12 -9.20 -16.20 4.81
CA TYR A 12 -9.38 -14.76 4.64
C TYR A 12 -10.86 -14.37 4.63
N ARG A 13 -11.14 -13.14 5.07
CA ARG A 13 -12.48 -12.55 4.98
C ARG A 13 -12.91 -12.43 3.51
N LYS A 14 -14.15 -12.80 3.21
CA LYS A 14 -14.76 -12.56 1.89
C LYS A 14 -14.76 -11.06 1.56
N GLY A 15 -14.57 -10.71 0.29
CA GLY A 15 -14.54 -9.31 -0.12
C GLY A 15 -13.18 -8.60 0.09
N LEU A 16 -12.19 -9.27 0.72
CA LEU A 16 -10.94 -8.62 1.13
C LEU A 16 -10.05 -8.25 -0.06
N PHE A 17 -9.87 -9.16 -1.02
CA PHE A 17 -8.91 -8.97 -2.12
C PHE A 17 -9.55 -8.39 -3.39
N ASP A 18 -10.85 -8.11 -3.36
CA ASP A 18 -11.63 -7.50 -4.45
C ASP A 18 -12.32 -6.22 -3.96
N GLU A 19 -13.50 -6.28 -3.34
CA GLU A 19 -14.32 -5.11 -2.99
C GLU A 19 -13.59 -4.14 -2.05
N GLU A 20 -12.92 -4.66 -1.01
CA GLU A 20 -12.16 -3.88 -0.05
C GLU A 20 -10.89 -3.29 -0.68
N ALA A 21 -10.16 -4.10 -1.45
CA ALA A 21 -8.92 -3.69 -2.09
C ALA A 21 -9.16 -2.63 -3.17
N GLU A 22 -10.19 -2.80 -4.00
CA GLU A 22 -10.62 -1.83 -5.01
C GLU A 22 -11.09 -0.53 -4.36
N ARG A 23 -11.85 -0.61 -3.27
CA ARG A 23 -12.27 0.57 -2.51
C ARG A 23 -11.08 1.37 -1.98
N TRP A 24 -10.10 0.69 -1.37
CA TRP A 24 -8.87 1.34 -0.91
C TRP A 24 -8.11 1.97 -2.08
N ALA A 25 -7.97 1.26 -3.20
CA ALA A 25 -7.31 1.77 -4.39
C ALA A 25 -8.00 3.04 -4.92
N GLN A 26 -9.33 3.05 -4.95
CA GLN A 26 -10.13 4.19 -5.40
C GLN A 26 -10.00 5.39 -4.46
N GLU A 27 -10.02 5.17 -3.15
CA GLU A 27 -9.81 6.21 -2.13
C GLU A 27 -8.43 6.85 -2.25
N LEU A 28 -7.38 6.02 -2.41
CA LEU A 28 -6.01 6.47 -2.60
C LEU A 28 -5.81 7.20 -3.94
N ARG A 29 -6.49 6.76 -5.01
CA ARG A 29 -6.40 7.41 -6.33
C ARG A 29 -7.07 8.77 -6.37
N ASN A 30 -8.11 8.95 -5.55
CA ASN A 30 -8.84 10.20 -5.38
C ASN A 30 -8.19 11.12 -4.35
N GLU A 31 -7.09 10.71 -3.71
CA GLU A 31 -6.37 11.55 -2.78
C GLU A 31 -5.49 12.58 -3.48
N GLY A 32 -5.64 13.84 -3.05
CA GLY A 32 -4.90 14.96 -3.59
C GLY A 32 -5.32 15.35 -5.01
N GLN A 33 -4.75 16.46 -5.49
CA GLN A 33 -5.00 16.98 -6.83
C GLN A 33 -3.73 17.62 -7.39
N GLY A 34 -3.59 17.64 -8.72
CA GLY A 34 -2.41 18.22 -9.38
C GLY A 34 -1.10 17.65 -8.86
N GLN A 35 -0.23 18.51 -8.34
CA GLN A 35 1.08 18.12 -7.79
C GLN A 35 0.99 17.39 -6.45
N ASP A 36 -0.11 17.55 -5.72
CA ASP A 36 -0.34 16.92 -4.40
C ASP A 36 -1.02 15.54 -4.52
N LYS A 37 -1.33 15.09 -5.75
CA LYS A 37 -1.94 13.78 -6.00
C LYS A 37 -0.94 12.65 -5.72
N LEU A 38 -1.42 11.55 -5.13
CA LEU A 38 -0.61 10.35 -4.94
C LEU A 38 -0.09 9.84 -6.29
N LYS A 39 1.23 9.89 -6.48
CA LYS A 39 1.88 9.41 -7.70
C LYS A 39 2.06 7.89 -7.64
N SER A 40 1.90 7.25 -8.79
CA SER A 40 2.14 5.81 -8.97
C SER A 40 3.52 5.36 -8.51
N SER A 41 4.54 6.21 -8.66
CA SER A 41 5.89 5.96 -8.16
C SER A 41 5.99 6.05 -6.63
N GLN A 42 5.27 6.98 -5.98
CA GLN A 42 5.25 7.08 -4.52
C GLN A 42 4.63 5.84 -3.90
N PHE A 43 3.48 5.39 -4.43
CA PHE A 43 2.84 4.17 -3.94
C PHE A 43 3.73 2.94 -4.19
N ARG A 44 4.28 2.79 -5.40
CA ARG A 44 5.21 1.68 -5.72
C ARG A 44 6.42 1.63 -4.79
N ASN A 45 7.06 2.78 -4.57
CA ASN A 45 8.26 2.86 -3.72
C ASN A 45 7.94 2.43 -2.29
N TYR A 46 6.77 2.80 -1.80
CA TYR A 46 6.33 2.39 -0.47
C TYR A 46 5.99 0.90 -0.40
N PHE A 47 5.33 0.34 -1.42
CA PHE A 47 5.15 -1.11 -1.53
C PHE A 47 6.49 -1.88 -1.57
N HIS A 48 7.51 -1.33 -2.23
CA HIS A 48 8.85 -1.93 -2.20
C HIS A 48 9.49 -1.91 -0.81
N GLU A 49 9.17 -0.97 0.08
CA GLU A 49 9.57 -1.06 1.50
C GLU A 49 8.93 -2.28 2.18
N PHE A 50 7.66 -2.57 1.90
CA PHE A 50 6.99 -3.78 2.41
C PHE A 50 7.63 -5.07 1.87
N ARG A 51 7.90 -5.15 0.56
CA ARG A 51 8.63 -6.29 -0.04
C ARG A 51 10.01 -6.49 0.59
N ARG A 52 10.74 -5.42 0.88
CA ARG A 52 12.02 -5.50 1.61
C ARG A 52 11.90 -6.09 3.01
N LEU A 53 10.76 -5.89 3.68
CA LEU A 53 10.48 -6.52 4.99
C LEU A 53 10.29 -8.03 4.81
N GLU A 54 9.58 -8.46 3.77
CA GLU A 54 9.40 -9.89 3.44
C GLU A 54 10.74 -10.58 3.19
N ASP A 55 11.58 -10.01 2.32
CA ASP A 55 12.95 -10.49 2.06
C ASP A 55 13.80 -10.53 3.34
N THR A 56 13.62 -9.53 4.20
CA THR A 56 14.32 -9.43 5.50
C THR A 56 13.86 -10.51 6.46
N PHE A 57 12.57 -10.84 6.49
CA PHE A 57 12.04 -11.90 7.34
C PHE A 57 12.59 -13.26 6.92
N ASP A 58 12.63 -13.54 5.61
CA ASP A 58 13.23 -14.77 5.07
C ASP A 58 14.73 -14.88 5.37
N ARG A 59 15.44 -13.76 5.34
CA ARG A 59 16.83 -13.71 5.82
C ARG A 59 16.92 -14.02 7.32
N TYR A 60 16.09 -13.39 8.15
CA TYR A 60 16.11 -13.62 9.60
C TYR A 60 15.75 -15.06 9.99
N LYS A 61 14.80 -15.71 9.30
CA LYS A 61 14.50 -17.14 9.53
C LYS A 61 15.72 -18.03 9.31
N ARG A 62 16.51 -17.75 8.25
CA ARG A 62 17.76 -18.46 7.97
C ARG A 62 18.83 -18.19 9.03
N GLU A 63 19.02 -16.94 9.41
CA GLU A 63 20.01 -16.55 10.44
C GLU A 63 19.66 -17.06 11.84
N ALA A 64 18.37 -17.21 12.15
CA ALA A 64 17.89 -17.69 13.44
C ALA A 64 17.91 -19.22 13.55
N GLY A 65 18.40 -19.95 12.54
CA GLY A 65 18.50 -21.41 12.59
C GLY A 65 17.15 -22.12 12.70
N GLY A 66 16.07 -21.52 12.18
CA GLY A 66 14.70 -22.05 12.28
C GLY A 66 13.89 -21.53 13.47
N ASP A 67 14.45 -20.70 14.35
CA ASP A 67 13.68 -20.01 15.39
C ASP A 67 12.86 -18.86 14.77
N GLU A 68 11.61 -19.17 14.41
CA GLU A 68 10.66 -18.22 13.83
C GLU A 68 10.30 -17.09 14.80
N ALA A 69 10.25 -17.36 16.11
CA ALA A 69 9.90 -16.34 17.11
C ALA A 69 11.01 -15.27 17.21
N LEU A 70 12.27 -15.70 17.21
CA LEU A 70 13.41 -14.78 17.15
C LEU A 70 13.43 -14.00 15.84
N ALA A 71 13.23 -14.65 14.70
CA ALA A 71 13.16 -13.98 13.41
C ALA A 71 12.03 -12.94 13.33
N TRP A 72 10.87 -13.27 13.90
CA TRP A 72 9.69 -12.40 13.96
C TRP A 72 9.92 -11.18 14.87
N SER A 73 10.54 -11.39 16.03
CA SER A 73 10.93 -10.30 16.95
C SER A 73 11.86 -9.30 16.27
N ARG A 74 12.85 -9.79 15.50
CA ARG A 74 13.74 -8.93 14.69
C ARG A 74 12.99 -8.16 13.59
N LEU A 75 12.07 -8.82 12.89
CA LEU A 75 11.28 -8.16 11.85
C LEU A 75 10.37 -7.07 12.42
N THR A 76 9.78 -7.31 13.58
CA THR A 76 8.89 -6.35 14.26
C THR A 76 9.57 -4.99 14.46
N SER A 77 10.85 -4.97 14.81
CA SER A 77 11.64 -3.73 14.90
C SER A 77 11.79 -3.00 13.56
N GLN A 78 11.87 -3.75 12.44
CA GLN A 78 11.94 -3.17 11.09
C GLN A 78 10.58 -2.60 10.65
N ILE A 79 9.47 -3.24 11.04
CA ILE A 79 8.11 -2.72 10.81
C ILE A 79 7.94 -1.38 11.52
N GLU A 80 8.37 -1.27 12.78
CA GLU A 80 8.31 0.00 13.53
C GLU A 80 9.21 1.08 12.92
N LEU A 81 10.38 0.71 12.40
CA LEU A 81 11.23 1.66 11.67
C LEU A 81 10.53 2.17 10.39
N LEU A 82 9.85 1.30 9.65
CA LEU A 82 9.08 1.73 8.47
C LEU A 82 7.92 2.66 8.86
N ARG A 83 7.26 2.38 9.99
CA ARG A 83 6.23 3.27 10.56
C ARG A 83 6.80 4.65 10.93
N ALA A 84 7.97 4.69 11.54
CA ALA A 84 8.66 5.95 11.84
C ALA A 84 9.03 6.72 10.56
N LYS A 85 9.49 6.03 9.50
CA LYS A 85 9.76 6.63 8.19
C LYS A 85 8.49 7.22 7.56
N LEU A 86 7.35 6.53 7.67
CA LEU A 86 6.05 7.04 7.21
C LEU A 86 5.68 8.35 7.92
N ALA A 87 5.79 8.39 9.25
CA ALA A 87 5.56 9.60 10.04
C ALA A 87 6.50 10.75 9.63
N TYR A 88 7.80 10.45 9.46
CA TYR A 88 8.79 11.42 9.00
C TYR A 88 8.51 11.94 7.59
N GLY A 89 8.04 11.08 6.69
CA GLY A 89 7.59 11.45 5.35
C GLY A 89 6.37 12.37 5.37
N GLY A 90 5.57 12.31 6.44
CA GLY A 90 4.39 13.13 6.68
C GLY A 90 4.64 14.48 7.38
N ARG A 91 5.88 14.83 7.70
CA ARG A 91 6.23 16.05 8.45
C ARG A 91 5.71 17.33 7.78
N SER A 92 5.32 18.31 8.61
CA SER A 92 4.78 19.61 8.16
C SER A 92 5.80 20.44 7.35
N ASN A 93 7.09 20.30 7.63
CA ASN A 93 8.18 21.02 6.95
C ASN A 93 8.61 20.31 5.66
N GLY A 94 7.67 20.14 4.72
CA GLY A 94 7.96 19.68 3.35
C GLY A 94 8.15 18.16 3.19
N GLY A 95 7.56 17.34 4.06
CA GLY A 95 7.59 15.90 3.87
C GLY A 95 6.91 15.46 2.55
N PRO A 96 7.45 14.47 1.81
CA PRO A 96 6.92 14.05 0.51
C PRO A 96 5.50 13.45 0.59
N LEU A 97 5.05 13.06 1.78
CA LEU A 97 3.72 12.52 2.04
C LEU A 97 2.85 13.48 2.87
N LYS A 98 3.27 14.75 3.03
CA LYS A 98 2.58 15.75 3.87
C LYS A 98 1.09 15.88 3.53
N LYS A 99 0.76 15.87 2.24
CA LYS A 99 -0.60 16.07 1.71
C LYS A 99 -1.38 14.77 1.52
N LEU A 100 -0.75 13.63 1.78
CA LEU A 100 -1.29 12.29 1.53
C LEU A 100 -1.73 11.65 2.85
N HIS A 101 -2.72 12.28 3.48
CA HIS A 101 -3.24 11.90 4.79
C HIS A 101 -3.87 10.50 4.80
N LYS A 102 -4.76 10.19 3.85
CA LYS A 102 -5.41 8.88 3.71
C LYS A 102 -4.39 7.80 3.39
N PHE A 103 -3.46 8.06 2.47
CA PHE A 103 -2.36 7.14 2.20
C PHE A 103 -1.60 6.80 3.49
N ARG A 104 -1.19 7.83 4.25
CA ARG A 104 -0.46 7.61 5.50
C ARG A 104 -1.29 6.84 6.53
N GLU A 105 -2.56 7.21 6.73
CA GLU A 105 -3.45 6.53 7.67
C GLU A 105 -3.60 5.04 7.34
N LYS A 106 -3.91 4.73 6.08
CA LYS A 106 -4.05 3.35 5.60
C LYS A 106 -2.76 2.56 5.71
N MET A 107 -1.63 3.16 5.37
CA MET A 107 -0.33 2.51 5.51
C MET A 107 0.04 2.26 6.98
N ASP A 108 -0.31 3.18 7.89
CA ASP A 108 -0.11 3.02 9.33
C ASP A 108 -1.00 1.90 9.91
N GLU A 109 -2.25 1.80 9.43
CA GLU A 109 -3.16 0.71 9.77
C GLU A 109 -2.58 -0.64 9.35
N LEU A 110 -2.11 -0.75 8.09
CA LEU A 110 -1.48 -1.97 7.59
C LEU A 110 -0.21 -2.35 8.36
N LEU A 111 0.64 -1.39 8.74
CA LEU A 111 1.81 -1.65 9.57
C LEU A 111 1.42 -2.14 10.96
N SER A 112 0.37 -1.57 11.55
CA SER A 112 -0.14 -1.97 12.85
C SER A 112 -0.70 -3.40 12.83
N ASP A 113 -1.42 -3.77 11.77
CA ASP A 113 -1.93 -5.13 11.59
C ASP A 113 -0.82 -6.12 11.27
N ALA A 114 0.11 -5.74 10.38
CA ALA A 114 1.25 -6.56 10.00
C ALA A 114 2.05 -7.03 11.22
N LYS A 115 2.21 -6.18 12.23
CA LYS A 115 2.98 -6.46 13.45
C LYS A 115 2.34 -7.51 14.38
N LYS A 116 1.07 -7.89 14.16
CA LYS A 116 0.36 -8.79 15.08
C LYS A 116 0.93 -10.21 15.08
N SER A 117 1.27 -10.76 13.91
CA SER A 117 1.89 -12.08 13.77
C SER A 117 2.41 -12.30 12.34
N PRO A 118 3.26 -13.33 12.09
CA PRO A 118 3.71 -13.67 10.74
C PRO A 118 2.55 -13.88 9.75
N LYS A 119 1.44 -14.49 10.20
CA LYS A 119 0.22 -14.66 9.38
C LYS A 119 -0.40 -13.32 8.97
N HIS A 120 -0.47 -12.35 9.89
CA HIS A 120 -1.00 -11.02 9.58
C HIS A 120 -0.07 -10.24 8.64
N PHE A 121 1.25 -10.35 8.82
CA PHE A 121 2.21 -9.75 7.88
C PHE A 121 2.00 -10.27 6.45
N ALA A 122 1.89 -11.59 6.28
CA ALA A 122 1.61 -12.18 4.97
C ALA A 122 0.25 -11.71 4.39
N ALA A 123 -0.78 -11.61 5.22
CA ALA A 123 -2.10 -11.11 4.80
C ALA A 123 -2.04 -9.65 4.32
N VAL A 124 -1.32 -8.79 5.05
CA VAL A 124 -1.09 -7.39 4.67
C VAL A 124 -0.35 -7.30 3.35
N MET A 125 0.67 -8.13 3.11
CA MET A 125 1.40 -8.18 1.84
C MET A 125 0.47 -8.47 0.66
N LEU A 126 -0.35 -9.52 0.77
CA LEU A 126 -1.31 -9.91 -0.27
C LEU A 126 -2.35 -8.81 -0.53
N PHE A 127 -2.90 -8.24 0.54
CA PHE A 127 -3.90 -7.19 0.43
C PHE A 127 -3.32 -5.92 -0.20
N LEU A 128 -2.13 -5.49 0.26
CA LEU A 128 -1.46 -4.31 -0.28
C LEU A 128 -1.10 -4.49 -1.76
N GLU A 129 -0.71 -5.69 -2.17
CA GLU A 129 -0.48 -6.03 -3.58
C GLU A 129 -1.77 -5.95 -4.41
N ALA A 130 -2.90 -6.46 -3.89
CA ALA A 130 -4.20 -6.33 -4.53
C ALA A 130 -4.62 -4.86 -4.69
N VAL A 131 -4.47 -4.04 -3.63
CA VAL A 131 -4.75 -2.60 -3.68
C VAL A 131 -3.89 -1.91 -4.75
N LEU A 132 -2.59 -2.25 -4.83
CA LEU A 132 -1.69 -1.69 -5.83
C LEU A 132 -2.10 -2.08 -7.26
N ALA A 133 -2.53 -3.34 -7.47
CA ALA A 133 -3.01 -3.81 -8.77
C ALA A 133 -4.28 -3.05 -9.21
N TYR A 134 -5.27 -2.90 -8.34
CA TYR A 134 -6.47 -2.09 -8.63
C TYR A 134 -6.11 -0.62 -8.87
N PHE A 135 -5.18 -0.06 -8.09
CA PHE A 135 -4.73 1.33 -8.25
C PHE A 135 -4.16 1.58 -9.66
N TYR A 136 -3.37 0.64 -10.19
CA TYR A 136 -2.88 0.73 -11.57
C TYR A 136 -3.97 0.48 -12.62
N GLY A 137 -4.90 -0.44 -12.37
CA GLY A 137 -6.06 -0.65 -13.24
C GLY A 137 -6.91 0.62 -13.41
N LEU A 138 -7.12 1.36 -12.33
CA LEU A 138 -7.84 2.64 -12.35
C LEU A 138 -7.07 3.75 -13.09
N GLU A 139 -5.74 3.72 -13.06
CA GLU A 139 -4.91 4.65 -13.84
C GLU A 139 -5.04 4.41 -15.35
N GLY A 140 -5.04 3.15 -15.78
CA GLY A 140 -5.24 2.78 -17.18
C GLY A 140 -6.60 3.18 -17.74
N LYS A 141 -7.68 2.99 -16.95
CA LYS A 141 -9.06 3.35 -17.37
C LYS A 141 -9.21 4.86 -17.60
N ARG A 142 -8.67 5.69 -16.71
CA ARG A 142 -8.80 7.16 -16.77
C ARG A 142 -7.95 7.80 -17.89
N GLY A 143 -6.89 7.13 -18.33
CA GLY A 143 -6.09 7.54 -19.49
C GLY A 143 -6.78 7.25 -20.84
N GLY A 144 -7.77 6.36 -20.87
CA GLY A 144 -8.58 6.07 -22.06
C GLY A 144 -9.81 6.97 -22.26
N GLU A 145 -10.20 7.72 -21.23
CA GLU A 145 -11.40 8.59 -21.20
C GLU A 145 -11.10 10.09 -21.38
N ALA A 146 -10.00 10.47 -22.01
CA ALA A 146 -9.82 11.87 -22.41
C ALA A 146 -10.85 12.21 -23.52
N PRO A 147 -11.67 13.28 -23.37
CA PRO A 147 -12.57 13.69 -24.44
C PRO A 147 -11.73 14.13 -25.63
N ARG A 148 -11.98 13.53 -26.81
CA ARG A 148 -11.53 14.12 -28.07
C ARG A 148 -12.24 15.47 -28.20
N SER A 149 -11.53 16.55 -27.91
CA SER A 149 -12.00 17.90 -28.25
C SER A 149 -12.33 17.93 -29.74
N PRO A 150 -13.52 18.39 -30.16
CA PRO A 150 -13.79 18.60 -31.57
C PRO A 150 -12.88 19.75 -32.04
N GLU A 151 -12.06 19.49 -33.05
CA GLU A 151 -11.30 20.54 -33.72
C GLU A 151 -12.27 21.62 -34.23
N PRO A 152 -12.01 22.91 -33.99
CA PRO A 152 -12.75 23.96 -34.66
C PRO A 152 -12.33 23.96 -36.13
N GLN A 153 -13.21 23.48 -37.01
CA GLN A 153 -13.05 23.71 -38.45
C GLN A 153 -13.06 25.22 -38.68
N GLY A 154 -11.87 25.75 -38.94
CA GLY A 154 -11.65 27.15 -39.23
C GLY A 154 -12.49 27.60 -40.40
N ARG A 155 -13.10 28.78 -40.24
CA ARG A 155 -13.61 29.60 -41.34
C ARG A 155 -12.54 29.66 -42.44
N ARG A 156 -12.92 29.26 -43.64
CA ARG A 156 -12.31 29.79 -44.86
C ARG A 156 -13.30 30.79 -45.46
N TYR A 157 -12.71 31.91 -45.84
CA TYR A 157 -13.29 33.14 -46.39
C TYR A 157 -14.21 32.88 -47.58
#